data_AF-A0A643CXE2-F1
#
_entry.id   AF-A0A643CXE2-F1
#
_cell.length_a   1.000
_cell.length_b   1.000
_cell.length_c   1.000
_cell.angle_alpha   90.00
_cell.angle_beta   90.00
_cell.angle_gamma   90.00
#
_symmetry.space_group_name_H-M   'P 1'
#
loop_
_entity.id
_entity.type
_entity.pdbx_description
1 polymer ?
#
loop_
_entity_poly.entity_id
_entity_poly.type
_entity_poly.pdbx_seq_one_letter_code
_entity_poly.pdbx_strand_id
1 'polypeptide(L)'
;VLKIVKFIVKLAPFGIFGLVANSVAQTGAQGLLSYVKLLILLVATMLFVTFVINALIVFFYTRKNPFPLIFICLRHSAFFAFFTRSSAANIPVNMALCAKLGIDKEFYGISIPLGATINMAGAAVTIAILSLTAANTVGIEISLLQAFF
;
A
#
# COMPACT_ATOMS: atom_id res chain seq x y z
N VAL A 1 6.63 -9.91 -22.74
CA VAL A 1 6.33 -10.20 -21.31
C VAL A 1 5.04 -9.53 -20.83
N LEU A 2 4.91 -8.19 -20.83
CA LEU A 2 3.72 -7.49 -20.29
C LEU A 2 2.37 -7.93 -20.89
N LYS A 3 2.31 -8.25 -22.19
CA LYS A 3 1.09 -8.78 -22.85
C LYS A 3 0.67 -10.13 -22.29
N ILE A 4 1.61 -11.00 -21.95
CA ILE A 4 1.36 -12.35 -21.41
C ILE A 4 0.85 -12.22 -19.97
N VAL A 5 1.48 -11.37 -19.15
CA VAL A 5 1.03 -11.08 -17.79
C VAL A 5 -0.42 -10.56 -17.79
N LYS A 6 -0.75 -9.61 -18.68
CA LYS A 6 -2.12 -9.10 -18.83
C LYS A 6 -3.13 -10.20 -19.18
N PHE A 7 -2.73 -11.17 -20.00
CA PHE A 7 -3.57 -12.31 -20.34
C PHE A 7 -3.81 -13.22 -19.13
N ILE A 8 -2.77 -13.53 -18.36
CA ILE A 8 -2.88 -14.34 -17.14
C ILE A 8 -3.77 -13.65 -16.10
N VAL A 9 -3.61 -12.34 -15.89
CA VAL A 9 -4.44 -11.56 -14.95
C VAL A 9 -5.92 -11.57 -15.35
N LYS A 10 -6.25 -11.61 -16.65
CA LYS A 10 -7.65 -11.77 -17.09
C LYS A 10 -8.25 -13.12 -16.70
N LEU A 11 -7.43 -14.16 -16.59
CA LEU A 11 -7.85 -15.51 -16.18
C LEU A 11 -7.83 -15.68 -14.66
N ALA A 12 -7.17 -14.79 -13.92
CA ALA A 12 -7.08 -14.83 -12.47
C ALA A 12 -8.42 -14.96 -11.72
N PRO A 13 -9.56 -14.38 -12.15
CA PRO A 13 -10.83 -14.52 -11.45
C PRO A 13 -11.26 -15.98 -11.26
N PHE A 14 -11.07 -16.82 -12.29
CA PHE A 14 -11.43 -18.24 -12.23
C PHE A 14 -10.51 -19.01 -11.27
N GLY A 15 -9.21 -18.72 -11.30
CA GLY A 15 -8.23 -19.34 -10.39
C GLY A 15 -8.45 -18.94 -8.93
N ILE A 16 -8.66 -17.64 -8.67
CA ILE A 16 -8.94 -17.11 -7.33
C ILE A 16 -10.22 -17.73 -6.78
N PHE A 17 -11.28 -17.85 -7.60
CA PHE A 17 -12.52 -18.48 -7.18
C PHE A 17 -12.30 -19.93 -6.71
N GLY A 18 -11.57 -20.73 -7.49
CA GLY A 18 -11.24 -22.10 -7.10
C GLY A 18 -10.42 -22.20 -5.81
N LEU A 19 -9.42 -21.33 -5.66
CA LEU A 19 -8.57 -21.28 -4.46
C LEU A 19 -9.36 -20.88 -3.21
N VAL A 20 -10.22 -19.86 -3.32
CA VAL A 20 -11.05 -19.39 -2.20
C VAL A 20 -12.10 -20.44 -1.85
N ALA A 21 -12.78 -21.05 -2.84
CA ALA A 21 -13.76 -22.10 -2.59
C ALA A 21 -13.13 -23.30 -1.86
N ASN A 22 -11.94 -23.73 -2.29
CA ASN A 22 -11.20 -24.82 -1.64
C ASN A 22 -10.77 -24.43 -0.22
N SER A 23 -10.20 -23.23 -0.04
CA SER A 23 -9.80 -22.73 1.28
C SER A 23 -10.97 -22.70 2.26
N VAL A 24 -12.13 -22.19 1.83
CA VAL A 24 -13.36 -22.16 2.65
C VAL A 24 -13.85 -23.57 2.97
N ALA A 25 -13.79 -24.50 2.02
CA ALA A 25 -14.19 -25.89 2.23
C ALA A 25 -13.29 -26.63 3.25
N GLN A 26 -11.98 -26.35 3.26
CA GLN A 26 -11.03 -27.01 4.17
C GLN A 26 -10.94 -26.36 5.55
N THR A 27 -10.94 -25.03 5.62
CA THR A 27 -10.67 -24.28 6.87
C THR A 27 -11.92 -23.70 7.54
N GLY A 28 -13.07 -23.73 6.86
CA GLY A 28 -14.35 -23.23 7.37
C GLY A 28 -14.31 -21.75 7.79
N ALA A 29 -15.22 -21.36 8.68
CA ALA A 29 -15.33 -19.98 9.18
C ALA A 29 -14.07 -19.51 9.95
N GLN A 30 -13.27 -20.44 10.47
CA GLN A 30 -12.07 -20.13 11.24
C GLN A 30 -10.92 -19.66 10.35
N GLY A 31 -10.78 -20.23 9.14
CA GLY A 31 -9.84 -19.73 8.13
C GLY A 31 -10.21 -18.32 7.64
N LEU A 32 -11.50 -18.03 7.51
CA LEU A 32 -11.98 -16.69 7.14
C LEU A 32 -11.59 -15.62 8.17
N LEU A 33 -11.65 -15.94 9.48
CA LEU A 33 -11.20 -15.04 10.53
C LEU A 33 -9.71 -14.71 10.43
N SER A 34 -8.87 -15.67 10.04
CA SER A 34 -7.43 -15.43 9.83
C SER A 34 -7.17 -14.45 8.69
N TYR A 35 -7.93 -14.52 7.59
CA TYR A 35 -7.85 -13.53 6.51
C TYR A 35 -8.28 -12.13 6.96
N VAL A 36 -9.33 -12.03 7.78
CA VAL A 36 -9.76 -10.73 8.34
C VAL A 36 -8.68 -10.15 9.25
N LYS A 37 -8.05 -10.96 10.11
CA LYS A 37 -6.92 -10.51 10.94
C LYS A 37 -5.75 -9.99 10.10
N LEU A 38 -5.41 -10.68 9.01
CA LEU A 38 -4.39 -10.24 8.06
C LEU A 38 -4.76 -8.88 7.43
N LEU A 39 -6.01 -8.72 6.97
CA LEU A 39 -6.49 -7.47 6.42
C LEU A 39 -6.42 -6.32 7.43
N ILE A 40 -6.83 -6.55 8.67
CA ILE A 40 -6.74 -5.55 9.75
C ILE A 40 -5.29 -5.16 10.00
N LEU A 41 -4.39 -6.14 10.09
CA LEU A 41 -2.95 -5.89 10.29
C LEU A 41 -2.39 -5.03 9.15
N LEU A 42 -2.66 -5.39 7.90
CA LEU A 42 -2.20 -4.67 6.73
C LEU A 42 -2.69 -3.21 6.71
N VAL A 43 -3.98 -2.99 6.93
CA VAL A 43 -4.57 -1.64 6.96
C VAL A 43 -4.02 -0.85 8.15
N ALA A 44 -3.90 -1.45 9.33
CA ALA A 44 -3.34 -0.81 10.51
C ALA A 44 -1.89 -0.37 10.29
N THR A 45 -1.05 -1.22 9.67
CA THR A 45 0.34 -0.87 9.35
C THR A 45 0.40 0.25 8.31
N MET A 46 -0.44 0.23 7.27
CA MET A 46 -0.50 1.32 6.29
C MET A 46 -0.93 2.65 6.92
N LEU A 47 -1.91 2.63 7.82
CA LEU A 47 -2.33 3.80 8.59
C LEU A 47 -1.21 4.29 9.51
N PHE A 48 -0.50 3.38 10.19
CA PHE A 48 0.65 3.71 11.03
C PHE A 48 1.76 4.40 10.24
N VAL A 49 2.14 3.87 9.07
CA VAL A 49 3.12 4.51 8.20
C VAL A 49 2.65 5.90 7.76
N THR A 50 1.37 6.05 7.45
CA THR A 50 0.79 7.32 6.98
C THR A 50 0.71 8.39 8.09
N PHE A 51 0.24 8.02 9.27
CA PHE A 51 -0.05 8.96 10.36
C PHE A 51 1.09 9.13 11.36
N VAL A 52 2.03 8.18 11.43
CA VAL A 52 3.16 8.23 12.36
C VAL A 52 4.44 8.50 11.59
N ILE A 53 4.83 7.60 10.68
CA ILE A 53 6.13 7.71 9.99
C ILE A 53 6.18 8.95 9.09
N ASN A 54 5.20 9.14 8.21
CA ASN A 54 5.17 10.32 7.34
C ASN A 54 4.96 11.62 8.14
N ALA A 55 4.18 11.57 9.22
CA ALA A 55 3.99 12.73 10.10
C ALA A 55 5.28 13.14 10.79
N LEU A 56 6.05 12.18 11.30
CA LEU A 56 7.36 12.42 11.90
C LEU A 56 8.33 13.02 10.87
N ILE A 57 8.39 12.47 9.66
CA ILE A 57 9.23 13.02 8.58
C ILE A 57 8.88 14.49 8.33
N VAL A 58 7.60 14.82 8.11
CA VAL A 58 7.16 16.20 7.88
C VAL A 58 7.48 17.09 9.09
N PHE A 59 7.26 16.60 10.30
CA PHE A 59 7.55 17.35 11.53
C PHE A 59 9.05 17.66 11.67
N PHE A 60 9.94 16.71 11.39
CA PHE A 60 11.39 16.94 11.48
C PHE A 60 11.88 18.00 10.50
N TYR A 61 11.36 18.01 9.26
CA TYR A 61 11.78 18.96 8.23
C TYR A 61 11.11 20.32 8.34
N THR A 62 9.80 20.36 8.58
CA THR A 62 9.05 21.62 8.60
C THR A 62 9.00 22.25 10.00
N ARG A 63 9.26 21.48 11.07
CA ARG A 63 9.11 21.89 12.49
C ARG A 63 7.73 22.50 12.81
N LYS A 64 6.73 22.22 11.97
CA LYS A 64 5.34 22.65 12.09
C LYS A 64 4.44 21.43 12.25
N ASN A 65 3.22 21.66 12.69
CA ASN A 65 2.22 20.61 12.82
C ASN A 65 2.00 19.90 11.45
N PRO A 66 2.27 18.59 11.33
CA PRO A 66 2.21 17.84 10.08
C PRO A 66 0.77 17.40 9.71
N PHE A 67 -0.13 17.34 10.69
CA PHE A 67 -1.47 16.81 10.50
C PHE A 67 -2.32 17.58 9.48
N PRO A 68 -2.30 18.93 9.42
CA PRO A 68 -3.04 19.68 8.38
C PRO A 68 -2.65 19.26 6.96
N LEU A 69 -1.35 19.04 6.71
CA LEU A 69 -0.87 18.60 5.40
C LEU A 69 -1.33 17.18 5.09
N ILE A 70 -1.24 16.27 6.07
CA ILE A 70 -1.69 14.88 5.91
C ILE A 70 -3.18 14.84 5.59
N PHE A 71 -4.03 15.59 6.31
CA PHE A 71 -5.47 15.61 6.06
C PHE A 71 -5.82 16.17 4.68
N ILE A 72 -5.13 17.22 4.23
CA ILE A 72 -5.31 17.78 2.88
C ILE A 72 -4.96 16.72 1.82
N CYS A 73 -3.82 16.05 1.96
CA CYS A 73 -3.40 14.98 1.06
C CYS A 73 -4.36 13.78 1.09
N LEU A 74 -4.83 13.39 2.27
CA LEU A 74 -5.76 12.27 2.44
C LEU A 74 -7.09 12.56 1.71
N ARG A 75 -7.62 13.78 1.88
CA ARG A 75 -8.90 14.20 1.30
C ARG A 75 -8.85 14.32 -0.22
N HIS A 76 -7.76 14.88 -0.76
CA HIS A 76 -7.68 15.19 -2.19
C HIS A 76 -7.05 14.09 -3.04
N SER A 77 -6.15 13.30 -2.48
CA SER A 77 -5.35 12.33 -3.23
C SER A 77 -5.64 10.88 -2.83
N ALA A 78 -5.68 10.58 -1.52
CA ALA A 78 -5.84 9.20 -1.07
C ALA A 78 -7.20 8.60 -1.46
N PHE A 79 -8.27 9.41 -1.42
CA PHE A 79 -9.60 8.96 -1.86
C PHE A 79 -9.60 8.53 -3.33
N PHE A 80 -9.08 9.36 -4.24
CA PHE A 80 -8.98 9.02 -5.66
C PHE A 80 -8.05 7.83 -5.90
N ALA A 81 -6.91 7.77 -5.22
CA ALA A 81 -5.96 6.66 -5.32
C ALA A 81 -6.58 5.31 -4.89
N PHE A 82 -7.42 5.32 -3.86
CA PHE A 82 -8.08 4.11 -3.35
C PHE A 82 -9.05 3.50 -4.39
N PHE A 83 -9.88 4.33 -5.02
CA PHE A 83 -10.83 3.85 -6.03
C PHE A 83 -10.17 3.50 -7.36
N THR A 84 -9.14 4.25 -7.76
CA THR A 84 -8.43 3.99 -9.02
C THR A 84 -7.44 2.83 -8.93
N ARG A 85 -7.02 2.46 -7.71
CA ARG A 85 -5.97 1.46 -7.42
C ARG A 85 -4.69 1.64 -8.26
N SER A 86 -4.39 2.87 -8.67
CA SER A 86 -3.27 3.15 -9.57
C SER A 86 -2.54 4.42 -9.15
N SER A 87 -1.28 4.26 -8.74
CA SER A 87 -0.40 5.39 -8.42
C SER A 87 -0.17 6.29 -9.64
N ALA A 88 -0.07 5.70 -10.83
CA ALA A 88 0.10 6.44 -12.08
C ALA A 88 -1.14 7.29 -12.45
N ALA A 89 -2.35 6.78 -12.16
CA ALA A 89 -3.58 7.54 -12.37
C ALA A 89 -3.70 8.76 -11.43
N ASN A 90 -2.97 8.75 -10.33
CA ASN A 90 -3.02 9.77 -9.29
C ASN A 90 -1.95 10.88 -9.45
N ILE A 91 -1.03 10.75 -10.41
CA ILE A 91 -0.02 11.77 -10.76
C ILE A 91 -0.64 13.16 -11.01
N PRO A 92 -1.66 13.33 -11.89
CA PRO A 92 -2.24 14.65 -12.16
C PRO A 92 -2.90 15.29 -10.94
N VAL A 93 -3.55 14.49 -10.09
CA VAL A 93 -4.19 14.96 -8.85
C VAL A 93 -3.15 15.50 -7.88
N ASN A 94 -2.03 14.78 -7.72
CA ASN A 94 -0.92 15.20 -6.86
C ASN A 94 -0.22 16.47 -7.38
N MET A 95 0.01 16.59 -8.69
CA MET A 95 0.60 17.80 -9.28
C MET A 95 -0.30 19.03 -9.06
N ALA A 96 -1.61 18.90 -9.25
CA ALA A 96 -2.56 19.97 -8.98
C ALA A 96 -2.60 20.36 -7.49
N LEU A 97 -2.41 19.39 -6.58
CA LEU A 97 -2.33 19.65 -5.15
C LEU A 97 -1.05 20.40 -4.78
N CYS A 98 0.11 20.01 -5.32
CA CYS A 98 1.38 20.71 -5.12
C CYS A 98 1.31 22.17 -5.61
N ALA A 99 0.67 22.41 -6.77
CA ALA A 99 0.45 23.76 -7.27
C ALA A 99 -0.42 24.61 -6.33
N LYS A 100 -1.48 24.04 -5.74
CA LYS A 100 -2.33 24.73 -4.74
C LYS A 100 -1.59 25.03 -3.43
N LEU A 101 -0.60 24.21 -3.07
CA LEU A 101 0.23 24.40 -1.88
C LEU A 101 1.39 25.40 -2.11
N GLY A 102 1.50 25.98 -3.31
CA GLY A 102 2.56 26.94 -3.63
C GLY A 102 3.95 26.31 -3.74
N ILE A 103 4.04 25.00 -3.97
CA ILE A 103 5.31 24.31 -4.17
C ILE A 103 5.84 24.64 -5.56
N ASP A 104 7.15 24.83 -5.67
CA ASP A 104 7.80 25.13 -6.93
C ASP A 104 7.63 24.01 -7.97
N LYS A 105 7.33 24.40 -9.21
CA LYS A 105 6.98 23.50 -10.31
C LYS A 105 8.15 22.64 -10.79
N GLU A 106 9.37 23.15 -10.71
CA GLU A 106 10.56 22.39 -11.09
C GLU A 106 10.77 21.22 -10.14
N PHE A 107 10.49 21.41 -8.85
CA PHE A 107 10.62 20.36 -7.84
C PHE A 107 9.52 19.31 -7.93
N TYR A 108 8.24 19.70 -7.91
CA TYR A 108 7.15 18.70 -7.92
C TYR A 108 6.99 18.02 -9.29
N GLY A 109 7.37 18.69 -10.39
CA GLY A 109 7.29 18.16 -11.74
C GLY A 109 8.19 16.94 -11.96
N ILE A 110 9.29 16.83 -11.21
CA ILE A 110 10.20 15.68 -11.26
C ILE A 110 9.92 14.71 -10.12
N SER A 111 9.70 15.21 -8.91
CA SER A 111 9.55 14.38 -7.71
C SER A 111 8.29 13.50 -7.73
N ILE A 112 7.14 14.02 -8.19
CA ILE A 112 5.88 13.25 -8.19
C ILE A 112 5.91 12.07 -9.18
N PRO A 113 6.30 12.24 -10.45
CA PRO A 113 6.39 11.11 -11.39
C PRO A 113 7.44 10.07 -10.98
N LEU A 114 8.60 10.55 -10.50
CA LEU A 114 9.67 9.67 -10.02
C LEU A 114 9.19 8.87 -8.79
N GLY A 115 8.56 9.54 -7.82
CA GLY A 115 7.99 8.93 -6.63
C GLY A 115 6.88 7.93 -6.93
N ALA A 116 6.05 8.18 -7.95
CA ALA A 116 4.97 7.26 -8.33
C ALA A 116 5.47 5.89 -8.83
N THR A 117 6.74 5.79 -9.24
CA THR A 117 7.36 4.55 -9.73
C THR A 117 8.34 3.94 -8.73
N ILE A 118 9.11 4.77 -8.02
CA ILE A 118 10.18 4.29 -7.12
C ILE A 118 9.71 4.18 -5.66
N ASN A 119 8.88 5.10 -5.18
CA ASN A 119 8.50 5.18 -3.76
C ASN A 119 7.22 4.38 -3.46
N MET A 120 7.28 3.06 -3.58
CA MET A 120 6.14 2.17 -3.35
C MET A 120 6.06 1.62 -1.91
N ALA A 121 6.03 2.50 -0.91
CA ALA A 121 5.97 2.11 0.51
C ALA A 121 4.79 1.16 0.83
N GLY A 122 3.61 1.39 0.25
CA GLY A 122 2.46 0.50 0.46
C GLY A 122 2.65 -0.91 -0.13
N ALA A 123 3.35 -1.02 -1.27
CA ALA A 123 3.70 -2.32 -1.83
C ALA A 123 4.73 -3.04 -0.94
N ALA A 124 5.73 -2.32 -0.43
CA ALA A 124 6.72 -2.88 0.49
C ALA A 124 6.05 -3.45 1.76
N VAL A 125 5.14 -2.70 2.39
CA VAL A 125 4.36 -3.19 3.55
C VAL A 125 3.56 -4.45 3.19
N THR A 126 2.90 -4.45 2.03
CA THR A 126 2.10 -5.59 1.57
C THR A 126 2.96 -6.83 1.37
N ILE A 127 4.09 -6.69 0.68
CA ILE A 127 5.02 -7.78 0.41
C ILE A 127 5.59 -8.33 1.72
N ALA A 128 6.04 -7.46 2.63
CA ALA A 128 6.60 -7.90 3.91
C ALA A 128 5.57 -8.67 4.76
N ILE A 129 4.36 -8.13 4.93
CA ILE A 129 3.31 -8.79 5.74
C ILE A 129 2.88 -10.11 5.12
N LEU A 130 2.68 -10.16 3.79
CA LEU A 130 2.25 -11.39 3.12
C LEU A 130 3.34 -12.46 3.15
N SER A 131 4.60 -12.11 2.98
CA SER A 131 5.73 -13.04 3.08
C SER A 131 5.87 -13.64 4.49
N LEU A 132 5.82 -12.80 5.52
CA LEU A 132 5.88 -13.27 6.91
C LEU A 132 4.67 -14.14 7.27
N THR A 133 3.48 -13.75 6.79
CA THR A 133 2.27 -14.55 7.03
C THR A 133 2.34 -15.90 6.32
N ALA A 134 2.82 -15.93 5.07
CA ALA A 134 3.01 -17.18 4.34
C ALA A 134 3.96 -18.14 5.08
N ALA A 135 5.09 -17.65 5.57
CA ALA A 135 6.00 -18.46 6.37
C ALA A 135 5.34 -18.98 7.66
N ASN A 136 4.59 -18.11 8.35
CA ASN A 136 3.86 -18.49 9.56
C ASN A 136 2.79 -19.57 9.29
N THR A 137 2.10 -19.52 8.14
CA THR A 137 1.10 -20.54 7.79
C THR A 137 1.68 -21.93 7.54
N VAL A 138 2.98 -22.03 7.21
CA VAL A 138 3.70 -23.30 7.01
C VAL A 138 4.44 -23.73 8.29
N GLY A 139 4.30 -22.98 9.39
CA GLY A 139 4.95 -23.28 10.67
C GLY A 139 6.43 -22.91 10.73
N ILE A 140 6.90 -22.05 9.83
CA ILE A 140 8.28 -21.55 9.86
C ILE A 140 8.34 -20.39 10.84
N GLU A 141 9.09 -20.56 11.92
CA GLU A 141 9.39 -19.48 12.87
C GLU A 141 10.45 -18.56 12.29
N ILE A 142 10.09 -17.29 12.10
CA ILE A 142 11.01 -16.25 11.63
C ILE A 142 11.55 -15.49 12.85
N SER A 143 12.86 -15.54 13.03
CA SER A 143 13.54 -14.73 14.05
C SER A 143 13.56 -13.26 13.66
N LEU A 144 13.65 -12.35 14.63
CA LEU A 144 13.66 -10.90 14.39
C LEU A 144 14.78 -10.46 13.42
N LEU A 145 15.91 -11.17 13.45
CA LEU A 145 17.05 -10.89 12.59
C LEU A 145 16.76 -11.29 11.13
N GLN A 146 16.11 -12.44 10.90
CA GLN A 146 15.65 -12.85 9.57
C GLN A 146 14.50 -12.00 9.02
N ALA A 147 13.73 -11.34 9.89
CA ALA A 147 12.70 -10.40 9.45
C ALA A 147 13.27 -9.03 9.02
N PHE A 148 14.48 -8.70 9.48
CA PHE A 148 15.13 -7.41 9.22
C PHE A 148 16.10 -7.45 8.03
N PHE A 149 16.73 -8.61 7.78
CA PHE A 149 17.66 -8.86 6.67
C PHE A 149 17.00 -9.68 5.56
#